data_AF-A0A1S3Y1P8-F1
#
_entry.id   AF-A0A1S3Y1P8-F1
#
_cell.length_a   1.000
_cell.length_b   1.000
_cell.length_c   1.000
_cell.angle_alpha   90.00
_cell.angle_beta   90.00
_cell.angle_gamma   90.00
#
_symmetry.space_group_name_H-M   'P 1'
#
loop_
_entity.id
_entity.type
_entity.pdbx_description
1 polymer ?
#
loop_
_entity_poly.entity_id
_entity_poly.type
_entity_poly.pdbx_seq_one_letter_code
_entity_poly.pdbx_strand_id
1 'polypeptide(L)'
;MVEVTSDVSPSTVALAAAARQTGGKVVFIIPEQKLDKTQKVIEETGLNDMVEFKTGDPVDVLPNYENIDFSLVDCKTENYDKLIEKLDGNPERSVVVTNNVERRKGVRGKLKKVENEVKIYSTKHHIGKGLEVTMIERSRLGSHSHGHQRGEKKRGKVKLSEKSKWVFEVDEKSGEKHIYRTKK
;
A
#
# COMPACT_ATOMS: atom_id res chain seq x y z
N MET A 1 -5.53 -5.41 3.90
CA MET A 1 -4.47 -5.70 2.92
C MET A 1 -5.01 -6.64 1.86
N VAL A 2 -4.44 -6.64 0.65
CA VAL A 2 -4.84 -7.55 -0.44
C VAL A 2 -3.59 -8.19 -1.06
N GLU A 3 -3.61 -9.50 -1.29
CA GLU A 3 -2.61 -10.17 -2.14
C GLU A 3 -3.33 -10.84 -3.32
N VAL A 4 -2.84 -10.54 -4.53
CA VAL A 4 -3.21 -11.23 -5.76
C VAL A 4 -2.06 -12.16 -6.11
N THR A 5 -2.28 -13.48 -6.03
CA THR A 5 -1.25 -14.48 -6.29
C THR A 5 -1.81 -15.68 -7.05
N SER A 6 -0.96 -16.35 -7.83
CA SER A 6 -1.33 -17.54 -8.60
C SER A 6 -1.01 -18.86 -7.87
N ASP A 7 -0.27 -18.81 -6.76
CA ASP A 7 0.06 -19.98 -5.92
C ASP A 7 0.43 -19.50 -4.51
N VAL A 8 0.46 -20.44 -3.57
CA VAL A 8 1.00 -20.21 -2.23
C VAL A 8 2.47 -19.84 -2.33
N SER A 9 2.86 -18.77 -1.66
CA SER A 9 4.27 -18.39 -1.57
C SER A 9 4.63 -17.93 -0.15
N PRO A 10 5.92 -17.77 0.18
CA PRO A 10 6.32 -17.21 1.47
C PRO A 10 5.70 -15.85 1.77
N SER A 11 5.36 -15.03 0.77
CA SER A 11 4.67 -13.75 0.99
C SER A 11 3.26 -13.92 1.56
N THR A 12 2.57 -15.00 1.19
CA THR A 12 1.22 -15.31 1.69
C THR A 12 1.24 -15.49 3.21
N VAL A 13 2.16 -16.31 3.72
CA VAL A 13 2.32 -16.51 5.17
C VAL A 13 2.83 -15.23 5.84
N ALA A 14 3.79 -14.54 5.23
CA ALA A 14 4.34 -13.30 5.78
C ALA A 14 3.28 -12.19 5.91
N LEU A 15 2.38 -12.04 4.94
CA LEU A 15 1.31 -11.06 4.98
C LEU A 15 0.23 -11.42 6.00
N ALA A 16 -0.13 -12.69 6.14
CA ALA A 16 -1.02 -13.13 7.21
C ALA A 16 -0.40 -12.87 8.60
N ALA A 17 0.90 -13.10 8.77
CA ALA A 17 1.61 -12.79 10.00
C ALA A 17 1.70 -11.27 10.27
N ALA A 18 1.87 -10.46 9.22
CA ALA A 18 1.85 -9.00 9.33
C ALA A 18 0.46 -8.46 9.68
N ALA A 19 -0.61 -9.06 9.15
CA ALA A 19 -1.99 -8.74 9.51
C ALA A 19 -2.20 -8.90 11.02
N ARG A 20 -1.75 -10.03 11.59
CA ARG A 20 -1.78 -10.25 13.04
C ARG A 20 -1.05 -9.18 13.83
N GLN A 21 0.17 -8.84 13.41
CA GLN A 21 0.99 -7.85 14.12
C GLN A 21 0.41 -6.43 14.05
N THR A 22 -0.28 -6.11 12.96
CA THR A 22 -0.87 -4.78 12.74
C THR A 22 -2.32 -4.69 13.24
N GLY A 23 -2.91 -5.79 13.71
CA GLY A 23 -4.35 -5.87 14.01
C GLY A 23 -5.23 -5.76 12.77
N GLY A 24 -4.67 -5.98 11.58
CA GLY A 24 -5.37 -5.92 10.30
C GLY A 24 -5.84 -7.29 9.81
N LYS A 25 -6.34 -7.31 8.57
CA LYS A 25 -6.69 -8.54 7.83
C LYS A 25 -6.11 -8.50 6.42
N VAL A 26 -5.91 -9.68 5.84
CA VAL A 26 -5.48 -9.85 4.45
C VAL A 26 -6.50 -10.63 3.65
N VAL A 27 -6.84 -10.14 2.46
CA VAL A 27 -7.63 -10.86 1.48
C VAL A 27 -6.68 -11.48 0.46
N PHE A 28 -6.74 -12.79 0.29
CA PHE A 28 -6.02 -13.53 -0.74
C PHE A 28 -6.95 -13.80 -1.93
N ILE A 29 -6.64 -13.19 -3.08
CA ILE A 29 -7.32 -13.46 -4.35
C ILE A 29 -6.47 -14.48 -5.11
N ILE A 30 -6.96 -15.72 -5.19
CA ILE A 30 -6.21 -16.88 -5.69
C ILE A 30 -7.05 -17.75 -6.65
N PRO A 31 -6.43 -18.49 -7.58
CA PRO A 31 -7.13 -19.47 -8.39
C PRO A 31 -7.81 -20.54 -7.53
N GLU A 32 -9.01 -20.96 -7.90
CA GLU A 32 -9.79 -21.95 -7.16
C GLU A 32 -9.04 -23.28 -6.96
N GLN A 33 -8.26 -23.69 -7.96
CA GLN A 33 -7.46 -24.92 -7.92
C GLN A 33 -6.32 -24.87 -6.90
N LYS A 34 -6.03 -23.70 -6.33
CA LYS A 34 -4.98 -23.47 -5.32
C LYS A 34 -5.56 -23.20 -3.93
N LEU A 35 -6.88 -23.09 -3.79
CA LEU A 35 -7.54 -22.74 -2.54
C LEU A 35 -7.20 -23.72 -1.41
N ASP A 36 -7.44 -25.01 -1.62
CA ASP A 36 -7.23 -26.05 -0.59
C ASP A 36 -5.79 -26.06 -0.05
N LYS A 37 -4.82 -25.98 -0.97
CA LYS A 37 -3.40 -25.93 -0.63
C LYS A 37 -3.06 -24.68 0.20
N THR A 38 -3.65 -23.54 -0.17
CA THR A 38 -3.40 -22.26 0.52
C THR A 38 -4.05 -22.26 1.91
N GLN A 39 -5.28 -22.73 2.02
CA GLN A 39 -6.00 -22.86 3.28
C GLN A 39 -5.24 -23.76 4.24
N LYS A 40 -4.79 -24.93 3.78
CA LYS A 40 -4.01 -25.86 4.60
C LYS A 40 -2.73 -25.21 5.15
N VAL A 41 -1.99 -24.47 4.32
CA VAL A 41 -0.77 -23.78 4.78
C VAL A 41 -1.10 -22.72 5.84
N ILE A 42 -2.19 -21.95 5.65
CA ILE A 42 -2.59 -20.97 6.66
C ILE A 42 -3.07 -21.64 7.95
N GLU A 43 -3.82 -22.73 7.85
CA GLU A 43 -4.26 -23.57 8.98
C GLU A 43 -3.09 -24.06 9.83
N GLU A 44 -2.07 -24.64 9.18
CA GLU A 44 -0.86 -25.13 9.85
C GLU A 44 -0.08 -24.02 10.57
N THR A 45 -0.28 -22.75 10.17
CA THR A 45 0.34 -21.58 10.82
C THR A 45 -0.53 -20.92 11.90
N GLY A 46 -1.79 -21.33 12.03
CA GLY A 46 -2.74 -20.76 12.99
C GLY A 46 -3.06 -19.28 12.71
N LEU A 47 -3.15 -18.89 11.43
CA LEU A 47 -3.40 -17.50 11.01
C LEU A 47 -4.79 -17.32 10.36
N ASN A 48 -5.69 -18.29 10.51
CA ASN A 48 -7.01 -18.33 9.84
C ASN A 48 -7.88 -17.10 10.12
N ASP A 49 -7.79 -16.57 11.33
CA ASP A 49 -8.54 -15.40 11.80
C ASP A 49 -8.09 -14.09 11.12
N MET A 50 -6.91 -14.09 10.53
CA MET A 50 -6.31 -12.93 9.86
C MET A 50 -6.61 -12.86 8.37
N VAL A 51 -7.15 -13.93 7.78
CA VAL A 51 -7.22 -14.08 6.32
C VAL A 51 -8.64 -14.24 5.82
N GLU A 52 -8.88 -13.77 4.61
CA GLU A 52 -10.08 -14.06 3.84
C GLU A 52 -9.65 -14.56 2.46
N PHE A 53 -10.24 -15.66 1.99
CA PHE A 53 -9.94 -16.21 0.67
C PHE A 53 -11.02 -15.82 -0.33
N LYS A 54 -10.58 -15.46 -1.54
CA LYS A 54 -11.44 -15.22 -2.69
C LYS A 54 -10.88 -15.91 -3.91
N THR A 55 -11.78 -16.51 -4.66
CA THR A 55 -11.48 -17.18 -5.93
C THR A 55 -12.16 -16.45 -7.08
N GLY A 56 -11.60 -16.61 -8.29
CA GLY A 56 -12.10 -15.97 -9.51
C GLY A 56 -10.99 -15.25 -10.29
N ASP A 57 -11.35 -14.61 -11.40
CA ASP A 57 -10.42 -13.73 -12.12
C ASP A 57 -10.11 -12.50 -11.25
N PRO A 58 -8.85 -12.22 -10.92
CA PRO A 58 -8.52 -11.06 -10.11
C PRO A 58 -8.95 -9.73 -10.72
N VAL A 59 -9.12 -9.62 -12.05
CA VAL A 59 -9.63 -8.39 -12.71
C VAL A 59 -11.08 -8.12 -12.33
N ASP A 60 -11.87 -9.15 -12.08
CA ASP A 60 -13.29 -9.05 -11.72
C ASP A 60 -13.50 -8.99 -10.21
N VAL A 61 -12.61 -9.63 -9.44
CA VAL A 61 -12.72 -9.70 -7.98
C VAL A 61 -12.13 -8.47 -7.28
N LEU A 62 -10.97 -7.97 -7.75
CA LEU A 62 -10.25 -6.85 -7.12
C LEU A 62 -11.09 -5.57 -6.96
N PRO A 63 -11.96 -5.16 -7.91
CA PRO A 63 -12.79 -3.97 -7.77
C PRO A 63 -13.74 -3.96 -6.57
N ASN A 64 -14.00 -5.12 -5.94
CA ASN A 64 -14.84 -5.20 -4.74
C ASN A 64 -14.10 -4.76 -3.46
N TYR A 65 -12.80 -4.46 -3.55
CA TYR A 65 -11.97 -4.01 -2.44
C TYR A 65 -11.53 -2.58 -2.69
N GLU A 66 -12.08 -1.67 -1.88
CA GLU A 66 -11.78 -0.25 -1.93
C GLU A 66 -10.88 0.18 -0.77
N ASN A 67 -10.22 1.32 -0.93
CA ASN A 67 -9.43 1.96 0.13
C ASN A 67 -8.35 1.02 0.73
N ILE A 68 -7.61 0.31 -0.13
CA ILE A 68 -6.63 -0.69 0.29
C ILE A 68 -5.36 -0.02 0.83
N ASP A 69 -4.98 -0.28 2.08
CA ASP A 69 -3.76 0.29 2.70
C ASP A 69 -2.45 -0.36 2.20
N PHE A 70 -2.49 -1.65 1.89
CA PHE A 70 -1.35 -2.41 1.38
C PHE A 70 -1.81 -3.49 0.41
N SER A 71 -1.16 -3.55 -0.75
CA SER A 71 -1.43 -4.59 -1.74
C SER A 71 -0.15 -5.22 -2.27
N LEU A 72 -0.13 -6.54 -2.43
CA LEU A 72 0.90 -7.28 -3.15
C LEU A 72 0.30 -7.93 -4.40
N VAL A 73 0.89 -7.65 -5.56
CA VAL A 73 0.51 -8.28 -6.84
C VAL A 73 1.66 -9.13 -7.34
N ASP A 74 1.55 -10.45 -7.25
CA ASP A 74 2.56 -11.39 -7.76
C ASP A 74 2.31 -11.67 -9.25
N CYS A 75 3.06 -11.00 -10.13
CA CYS A 75 2.68 -10.82 -11.53
C CYS A 75 3.12 -11.97 -12.44
N LYS A 76 2.49 -13.14 -12.31
CA LYS A 76 2.61 -14.21 -13.31
C LYS A 76 1.56 -14.12 -14.43
N THR A 77 0.62 -13.20 -14.29
CA THR A 77 -0.53 -12.99 -15.19
C THR A 77 -0.22 -12.00 -16.33
N GLU A 78 -0.82 -12.24 -17.51
CA GLU A 78 -0.76 -11.34 -18.67
C GLU A 78 -1.63 -10.08 -18.48
N ASN A 79 -2.66 -10.14 -17.63
CA ASN A 79 -3.59 -9.03 -17.36
C ASN A 79 -3.07 -7.99 -16.35
N TYR A 80 -1.77 -7.93 -16.11
CA TYR A 80 -1.17 -7.05 -15.09
C TYR A 80 -1.58 -5.59 -15.21
N ASP A 81 -1.57 -5.02 -16.43
CA ASP A 81 -1.90 -3.62 -16.63
C ASP A 81 -3.34 -3.33 -16.20
N LYS A 82 -4.28 -4.21 -16.57
CA LYS A 82 -5.68 -4.15 -16.15
C LYS A 82 -5.82 -4.32 -14.64
N LEU A 83 -5.05 -5.21 -14.02
CA LEU A 83 -5.10 -5.40 -12.57
C LEU A 83 -4.68 -4.16 -11.79
N ILE A 84 -3.59 -3.52 -12.22
CA ILE A 84 -3.11 -2.29 -11.59
C ILE A 84 -4.12 -1.15 -11.78
N GLU A 85 -4.81 -1.08 -12.92
CA GLU A 85 -5.87 -0.10 -13.17
C GLU A 85 -7.12 -0.31 -12.31
N LYS A 86 -7.40 -1.55 -11.90
CA LYS A 86 -8.53 -1.89 -11.03
C LYS A 86 -8.24 -1.71 -9.54
N LEU A 87 -6.98 -1.53 -9.16
CA LEU A 87 -6.56 -1.44 -7.77
C LEU A 87 -6.98 -0.09 -7.17
N ASP A 88 -7.79 -0.15 -6.11
CA ASP A 88 -8.29 1.02 -5.38
C ASP A 88 -7.55 1.17 -4.05
N GLY A 89 -6.39 1.84 -4.11
CA GLY A 89 -5.53 2.08 -2.95
C GLY A 89 -6.05 3.23 -2.09
N ASN A 90 -5.82 3.16 -0.78
CA ASN A 90 -6.16 4.23 0.14
C ASN A 90 -5.42 5.53 -0.26
N PRO A 91 -6.15 6.61 -0.60
CA PRO A 91 -5.55 7.85 -1.07
C PRO A 91 -4.88 8.66 0.05
N GLU A 92 -5.25 8.44 1.31
CA GLU A 92 -4.55 9.06 2.45
C GLU A 92 -3.13 8.51 2.55
N ARG A 93 -3.00 7.17 2.56
CA ARG A 93 -1.72 6.48 2.51
C ARG A 93 -1.91 5.02 2.14
N SER A 94 -1.21 4.57 1.09
CA SER A 94 -1.16 3.14 0.75
C SER A 94 0.16 2.74 0.10
N VAL A 95 0.43 1.44 0.11
CA VAL A 95 1.60 0.84 -0.55
C VAL A 95 1.16 -0.27 -1.49
N VAL A 96 1.57 -0.15 -2.75
CA VAL A 96 1.38 -1.16 -3.80
C VAL A 96 2.74 -1.78 -4.10
N VAL A 97 2.87 -3.07 -3.82
CA VAL A 97 4.04 -3.87 -4.14
C VAL A 97 3.71 -4.76 -5.32
N THR A 98 4.53 -4.75 -6.36
CA THR A 98 4.37 -5.62 -7.53
C THR A 98 5.64 -6.43 -7.74
N ASN A 99 5.48 -7.75 -7.84
CA ASN A 99 6.57 -8.70 -8.01
C ASN A 99 6.58 -9.27 -9.44
N ASN A 100 7.74 -9.67 -9.96
CA ASN A 100 7.97 -10.13 -11.34
C ASN A 100 7.78 -9.03 -12.40
N VAL A 101 8.34 -7.84 -12.16
CA VAL A 101 8.15 -6.64 -13.02
C VAL A 101 9.38 -6.23 -13.85
N GLU A 102 10.46 -7.02 -13.86
CA GLU A 102 11.73 -6.69 -14.56
C GLU A 102 11.55 -6.23 -16.01
N ARG A 103 10.60 -6.82 -16.75
CA ARG A 103 10.30 -6.46 -18.17
C ARG A 103 9.01 -5.65 -18.36
N ARG A 104 8.38 -5.16 -17.28
CA ARG A 104 7.06 -4.50 -17.33
C ARG A 104 7.17 -2.98 -17.17
N LYS A 105 6.30 -2.24 -17.87
CA LYS A 105 6.10 -0.80 -17.64
C LYS A 105 5.58 -0.60 -16.22
N GLY A 106 6.15 0.38 -15.49
CA GLY A 106 5.90 0.57 -14.07
C GLY A 106 4.46 0.96 -13.71
N VAL A 107 4.18 0.98 -12.41
CA VAL A 107 2.84 1.11 -11.78
C VAL A 107 2.31 2.55 -11.81
N ARG A 108 3.21 3.56 -11.70
CA ARG A 108 2.87 4.98 -11.53
C ARG A 108 1.88 5.56 -12.56
N GLY A 109 1.88 5.05 -13.80
CA GLY A 109 1.01 5.55 -14.87
C GLY A 109 -0.36 4.87 -14.96
N LYS A 110 -0.55 3.76 -14.24
CA LYS A 110 -1.67 2.82 -14.42
C LYS A 110 -2.62 2.77 -13.23
N LEU A 111 -2.17 3.19 -12.05
CA LEU A 111 -3.04 3.27 -10.88
C LEU A 111 -4.22 4.17 -11.17
N LYS A 112 -5.42 3.76 -10.73
CA LYS A 112 -6.64 4.55 -10.78
C LYS A 112 -6.36 5.89 -10.10
N LYS A 113 -6.23 6.95 -10.90
CA LYS A 113 -5.87 8.27 -10.38
C LYS A 113 -7.09 8.90 -9.72
N VAL A 114 -6.97 9.25 -8.45
CA VAL A 114 -7.74 10.36 -7.90
C VAL A 114 -7.02 11.62 -8.40
N GLU A 115 -7.54 12.23 -9.47
CA GLU A 115 -6.90 13.36 -10.14
C GLU A 115 -6.55 14.47 -9.12
N ASN A 116 -5.29 14.91 -9.15
CA ASN A 116 -4.74 16.09 -8.46
C ASN A 116 -4.64 16.07 -6.92
N GLU A 117 -5.01 15.00 -6.22
CA GLU A 117 -4.95 14.96 -4.75
C GLU A 117 -3.90 14.02 -4.15
N VAL A 118 -3.10 13.29 -4.94
CA VAL A 118 -2.14 12.30 -4.41
C VAL A 118 -0.72 12.46 -4.98
N LYS A 119 0.27 12.21 -4.13
CA LYS A 119 1.69 12.04 -4.49
C LYS A 119 1.97 10.55 -4.61
N ILE A 120 2.69 10.18 -5.67
CA ILE A 120 3.06 8.79 -5.97
C ILE A 120 4.58 8.70 -6.05
N TYR A 121 5.16 7.86 -5.20
CA TYR A 121 6.58 7.55 -5.16
C TYR A 121 6.74 6.09 -5.58
N SER A 122 7.52 5.79 -6.62
CA SER A 122 7.73 4.41 -7.07
C SER A 122 9.21 4.12 -7.28
N THR A 123 9.68 3.01 -6.73
CA THR A 123 11.05 2.50 -6.92
C THR A 123 11.03 1.05 -7.39
N LYS A 124 11.94 0.74 -8.31
CA LYS A 124 12.16 -0.61 -8.82
C LYS A 124 13.45 -1.18 -8.25
N HIS A 125 13.36 -2.35 -7.65
CA HIS A 125 14.47 -3.08 -7.06
C HIS A 125 14.72 -4.38 -7.84
N HIS A 126 16.00 -4.72 -8.02
CA HIS A 126 16.44 -5.96 -8.69
C HIS A 126 16.35 -7.18 -7.75
N ILE A 127 15.36 -7.22 -6.87
CA ILE A 127 15.12 -8.34 -5.97
C ILE A 127 14.28 -9.38 -6.73
N GLY A 128 14.73 -10.63 -6.76
CA GLY A 128 14.06 -11.70 -7.50
C GLY A 128 13.99 -11.39 -9.00
N LYS A 129 12.78 -11.44 -9.58
CA LYS A 129 12.52 -11.12 -10.99
C LYS A 129 12.02 -9.67 -11.17
N GLY A 130 12.51 -8.78 -10.32
CA GLY A 130 12.09 -7.39 -10.25
C GLY A 130 10.92 -7.19 -9.30
N LEU A 131 11.08 -6.24 -8.39
CA LEU A 131 10.10 -5.79 -7.40
C LEU A 131 9.90 -4.29 -7.56
N GLU A 132 8.67 -3.81 -7.73
CA GLU A 132 8.37 -2.38 -7.69
C GLU A 132 7.56 -2.07 -6.44
N VAL A 133 7.98 -1.06 -5.69
CA VAL A 133 7.29 -0.57 -4.50
C VAL A 133 6.78 0.82 -4.83
N THR A 134 5.47 0.99 -4.81
CA THR A 134 4.79 2.26 -5.06
C THR A 134 4.06 2.72 -3.82
N MET A 135 4.44 3.86 -3.26
CA MET A 135 3.75 4.53 -2.18
C MET A 135 2.84 5.62 -2.73
N ILE A 136 1.58 5.62 -2.28
CA ILE A 136 0.58 6.63 -2.54
C ILE A 136 0.35 7.40 -1.24
N GLU A 137 0.38 8.73 -1.29
CA GLU A 137 0.16 9.59 -0.14
C GLU A 137 -0.65 10.82 -0.56
N ARG A 138 -1.61 11.25 0.26
CA ARG A 138 -2.40 12.45 -0.06
C ARG A 138 -1.50 13.68 -0.16
N SER A 139 -1.65 14.40 -1.26
CA SER A 139 -1.05 15.70 -1.50
C SER A 139 -1.73 16.72 -0.59
N ARG A 140 -1.22 16.87 0.64
CA ARG A 140 -1.63 17.95 1.53
C ARG A 140 -1.07 19.26 0.95
N LEU A 141 -1.92 20.00 0.23
CA LEU A 141 -1.66 21.39 -0.15
C LEU A 141 -1.40 22.19 1.13
N GLY A 142 -0.14 22.60 1.34
CA GLY A 142 0.22 23.53 2.41
C GLY A 142 0.57 22.90 3.76
N SER A 143 1.37 23.65 4.52
CA SER A 143 2.04 23.28 5.77
C SER A 143 1.25 22.41 6.75
N HIS A 144 1.89 21.33 7.25
CA HIS A 144 1.52 20.72 8.52
C HIS A 144 1.87 21.67 9.67
N SER A 145 1.03 22.69 9.87
CA SER A 145 0.83 23.24 11.20
C SER A 145 -0.26 22.40 11.86
N HIS A 146 0.11 21.42 12.68
CA HIS A 146 -0.81 20.82 13.64
C HIS A 146 -1.16 21.90 14.69
N GLY A 147 -2.08 22.79 14.32
CA GLY A 147 -2.79 23.65 15.24
C GLY A 147 -4.04 22.91 15.71
N HIS A 148 -4.07 22.57 17.00
CA HIS A 148 -5.26 22.06 17.69
C HIS A 148 -6.53 22.83 17.29
N GLN A 149 -7.58 22.10 16.90
CA GLN A 149 -8.94 22.57 17.11
C GLN A 149 -9.13 22.81 18.62
N ARG A 150 -9.38 24.07 19.00
CA ARG A 150 -10.22 24.40 20.15
C ARG A 150 -10.58 25.89 20.15
N GLY A 151 -11.87 26.15 20.00
CA GLY A 151 -12.59 27.25 20.64
C GLY A 151 -12.34 28.65 20.10
N GLU A 152 -13.40 29.28 19.61
CA GLU A 152 -13.51 30.73 19.52
C GLU A 152 -13.08 31.40 20.83
N LYS A 153 -11.96 32.14 20.85
CA LYS A 153 -11.80 33.29 21.76
C LYS A 153 -11.00 34.42 21.10
N LYS A 154 -11.55 35.61 21.29
CA LYS A 154 -11.14 36.91 20.74
C LYS A 154 -9.70 37.31 21.11
N ARG A 155 -9.07 38.00 20.15
CA ARG A 155 -8.07 39.09 20.26
C ARG A 155 -6.99 38.98 21.34
N GLY A 156 -5.78 38.67 20.88
CA GLY A 156 -4.50 39.02 21.53
C GLY A 156 -3.34 38.69 20.60
N LYS A 157 -2.48 39.67 20.25
CA LYS A 157 -1.24 39.43 19.49
C LYS A 157 -0.26 38.65 20.37
N VAL A 158 -0.36 37.33 20.36
CA VAL A 158 0.67 36.44 20.93
C VAL A 158 1.79 36.32 19.91
N LYS A 159 3.02 36.70 20.28
CA LYS A 159 4.22 36.38 19.48
C LYS A 159 4.25 34.86 19.30
N LEU A 160 4.03 34.39 18.07
CA LEU A 160 4.21 32.98 17.70
C LEU A 160 5.67 32.64 17.98
N SER A 161 5.94 31.94 19.08
CA SER A 161 7.23 31.29 19.32
C SER A 161 7.58 30.46 18.10
N GLU A 162 8.81 30.59 17.59
CA GLU A 162 9.28 29.85 16.41
C GLU A 162 9.16 28.34 16.68
N LYS A 163 8.16 27.70 16.05
CA LYS A 163 7.82 26.29 16.32
C LYS A 163 8.72 25.37 15.50
N SER A 164 9.11 24.24 16.09
CA SER A 164 9.79 23.14 15.39
C SER A 164 8.96 22.65 14.19
N LYS A 165 9.63 22.26 13.10
CA LYS A 165 8.98 21.76 11.87
C LYS A 165 9.36 20.31 11.62
N TRP A 166 8.40 19.49 11.18
CA TRP A 166 8.68 18.16 10.64
C TRP A 166 9.00 18.27 9.15
N VAL A 167 10.08 17.62 8.73
CA VAL A 167 10.51 17.55 7.35
C VAL A 167 10.47 16.09 6.91
N PHE A 168 9.97 15.89 5.70
CA PHE A 168 9.79 14.59 5.06
C PHE A 168 10.50 14.65 3.71
N GLU A 169 11.50 13.82 3.55
CA GLU A 169 12.32 13.74 2.33
C GLU A 169 12.29 12.30 1.82
N VAL A 170 12.14 12.13 0.51
CA VAL A 170 12.12 10.80 -0.10
C VAL A 170 13.32 10.71 -1.02
N ASP A 171 14.19 9.73 -0.78
CA ASP A 171 15.28 9.42 -1.69
C ASP A 171 14.71 8.75 -2.95
N GLU A 172 14.90 9.36 -4.12
CA GLU A 172 14.29 8.89 -5.36
C GLU A 172 14.88 7.57 -5.89
N LYS A 173 16.06 7.16 -5.42
CA LYS A 173 16.72 5.93 -5.88
C LYS A 173 16.33 4.72 -5.05
N SER A 174 16.32 4.87 -3.73
CA SER A 174 16.01 3.82 -2.76
C SER A 174 14.52 3.77 -2.41
N GLY A 175 13.82 4.90 -2.51
CA GLY A 175 12.43 5.05 -2.09
C GLY A 175 12.28 5.26 -0.58
N GLU A 176 13.40 5.39 0.15
CA GLU A 176 13.39 5.59 1.59
C GLU A 176 12.86 6.99 1.95
N LYS A 177 11.95 7.04 2.94
CA LYS A 177 11.41 8.29 3.47
C LYS A 177 12.13 8.65 4.77
N HIS A 178 12.93 9.71 4.71
CA HIS A 178 13.58 10.30 5.89
C HIS A 178 12.65 11.30 6.57
N ILE A 179 12.49 11.13 7.88
CA ILE A 179 11.64 11.96 8.71
C ILE A 179 12.51 12.58 9.80
N TYR A 180 12.61 13.91 9.79
CA TYR A 180 13.39 14.62 10.80
C TYR A 180 12.64 15.82 11.33
N ARG A 181 12.84 16.10 12.61
CA ARG A 181 12.29 17.26 13.30
C ARG A 181 13.36 18.33 13.38
N THR A 182 13.19 19.41 12.64
CA THR A 182 14.08 20.56 12.76
C THR A 182 13.61 21.40 13.94
N LYS A 183 14.51 21.61 14.90
CA LYS A 183 14.44 22.76 15.78
C LYS A 183 15.09 23.91 15.02
N LYS A 184 14.55 25.13 15.15
CA LYS A 184 15.36 26.30 14.90
C LYS A 184 16.29 26.46 16.09
#